data_AF-A0A9Q8VB77-F1
#
_entry.id   AF-A0A9Q8VB77-F1
#
_cell.length_a   1.000
_cell.length_b   1.000
_cell.length_c   1.000
_cell.angle_alpha   90.00
_cell.angle_beta   90.00
_cell.angle_gamma   90.00
#
_symmetry.space_group_name_H-M   'P 1'
#
loop_
_entity.id
_entity.type
_entity.pdbx_description
1 polymer ?
#
loop_
_entity_poly.entity_id
_entity_poly.type
_entity_poly.pdbx_seq_one_letter_code
_entity_poly.pdbx_strand_id
1 'polypeptide(L)'
;MRARLLLALAAMSLLLYSIRDHISQLGEVARTYATFYSLLRDHPELLYRYPTDEEQDTTTTTTTPGDLGVDAAQDTLTSSTTMSTGSSNAMRIPRIIHQIALGSANTSKHADAMASCRAMHPDWEHMLWTDANASDFMADNYPWVLPHYTRYPQQIQRANVLRYVVLHAMGGVYLDLDVTCLVRLDDTPLVRLPFVSPGAYPAGVNNAFIAARRGHAFLEHLIEAVPRYDMFWGLPMRVPYVENMLSTGCMFFSNRWMSFVRRLYHRQQRQRGEDGNDDVDEAQRVYILADATGDMAAHMLRGKVTTPLFAHGGASSWHSWDAALIIMIGKHYVVFGAFIAVLVSAVAASVACVCARRQGRFRRKSGFLSRLTRSSWKAVGKSSSLDKESWV
;
A
#
# COMPACT_ATOMS: atom_id res chain seq x y z
N MET A 1 -6.32 -26.04 38.33
CA MET A 1 -6.08 -26.08 36.87
C MET A 1 -6.93 -25.07 36.10
N ARG A 2 -8.23 -24.91 36.41
CA ARG A 2 -9.16 -23.99 35.71
C ARG A 2 -8.70 -22.52 35.64
N ALA A 3 -8.22 -21.93 36.75
CA ALA A 3 -7.76 -20.53 36.76
C ALA A 3 -6.54 -20.25 35.86
N ARG A 4 -5.60 -21.19 35.75
CA ARG A 4 -4.41 -21.05 34.88
C ARG A 4 -4.76 -21.17 33.40
N LEU A 5 -5.72 -22.03 33.08
CA LEU A 5 -6.25 -22.16 31.72
C LEU A 5 -7.00 -20.90 31.30
N LEU A 6 -7.87 -20.36 32.17
CA LEU A 6 -8.56 -19.09 31.92
C LEU A 6 -7.59 -17.91 31.73
N LEU A 7 -6.53 -17.84 32.55
CA LEU A 7 -5.50 -16.81 32.40
C LEU A 7 -4.73 -16.94 31.07
N ALA A 8 -4.42 -18.18 30.64
CA ALA A 8 -3.76 -18.43 29.37
C ALA A 8 -4.66 -18.09 28.17
N LEU A 9 -5.95 -18.43 28.23
CA LEU A 9 -6.92 -18.06 27.19
C LEU A 9 -7.10 -16.55 27.13
N ALA A 10 -7.21 -15.86 28.28
CA ALA A 10 -7.30 -14.41 28.32
C ALA A 10 -6.05 -13.73 27.73
N ALA A 11 -4.85 -14.24 28.05
CA ALA A 11 -3.61 -13.75 27.47
C ALA A 11 -3.55 -13.98 25.95
N MET A 12 -4.01 -15.14 25.47
CA MET A 12 -4.09 -15.45 24.04
C MET A 12 -5.08 -14.53 23.31
N SER A 13 -6.26 -14.31 23.88
CA SER A 13 -7.26 -13.39 23.32
C SER A 13 -6.75 -11.96 23.27
N LEU A 14 -6.05 -11.49 24.31
CA LEU A 14 -5.43 -10.17 24.34
C LEU A 14 -4.34 -10.04 23.27
N LEU A 15 -3.51 -11.07 23.12
CA LEU A 15 -2.49 -11.12 22.07
C LEU A 15 -3.11 -11.04 20.68
N LEU A 16 -4.09 -11.92 20.38
CA LEU A 16 -4.79 -11.92 19.09
C LEU A 16 -5.48 -10.59 18.80
N TYR A 17 -6.10 -9.98 19.83
CA TYR A 17 -6.69 -8.65 19.71
C TYR A 17 -5.63 -7.58 19.39
N SER A 18 -4.46 -7.64 20.03
CA SER A 18 -3.38 -6.66 19.81
C SER A 18 -2.73 -6.75 18.43
N ILE A 19 -2.77 -7.91 17.77
CA ILE A 19 -2.19 -8.13 16.43
C ILE A 19 -3.23 -8.27 15.32
N ARG A 20 -4.52 -8.08 15.63
CA ARG A 20 -5.63 -8.33 14.68
C ARG A 20 -5.50 -7.50 13.40
N ASP A 21 -5.05 -6.26 13.54
CA ASP A 21 -4.93 -5.32 12.43
C ASP A 21 -3.74 -5.72 11.54
N HIS A 22 -2.64 -6.23 12.13
CA HIS A 22 -1.52 -6.78 11.39
C HIS A 22 -1.92 -8.04 10.61
N ILE A 23 -2.68 -8.94 11.25
CA ILE A 23 -3.25 -10.13 10.59
C ILE A 23 -4.16 -9.70 9.43
N SER A 24 -5.00 -8.67 9.63
CA SER A 24 -5.86 -8.13 8.58
C SER A 24 -5.05 -7.61 7.39
N GLN A 25 -4.00 -6.83 7.62
CA GLN A 25 -3.13 -6.32 6.54
C GLN A 25 -2.44 -7.45 5.78
N LEU A 26 -1.92 -8.47 6.46
CA LEU A 26 -1.32 -9.64 5.81
C LEU A 26 -2.36 -10.43 5.01
N GLY A 27 -3.59 -10.55 5.53
CA GLY A 27 -4.72 -11.15 4.81
C GLY A 27 -5.08 -10.39 3.53
N GLU A 28 -4.98 -9.05 3.54
CA GLU A 28 -5.16 -8.23 2.34
C GLU A 28 -4.08 -8.49 1.29
N VAL A 29 -2.81 -8.58 1.70
CA VAL A 29 -1.70 -8.95 0.81
C VAL A 29 -1.96 -10.31 0.16
N ALA A 30 -2.27 -11.32 0.97
CA ALA A 30 -2.57 -12.67 0.46
C ALA A 30 -3.74 -12.65 -0.53
N ARG A 31 -4.79 -11.89 -0.21
CA ARG A 31 -5.95 -11.73 -1.11
C ARG A 31 -5.55 -11.07 -2.42
N THR A 32 -4.79 -9.98 -2.39
CA THR A 32 -4.30 -9.29 -3.61
C THR A 32 -3.56 -10.27 -4.51
N TYR A 33 -2.57 -11.00 -3.98
CA TYR A 33 -1.81 -11.98 -4.76
C TYR A 33 -2.69 -13.10 -5.33
N ALA A 34 -3.67 -13.58 -4.57
CA ALA A 34 -4.54 -14.67 -4.98
C ALA A 34 -5.58 -14.27 -6.05
N THR A 35 -5.92 -12.98 -6.16
CA THR A 35 -7.12 -12.56 -6.91
C THR A 35 -6.87 -11.47 -7.95
N PHE A 36 -5.70 -10.81 -7.95
CA PHE A 36 -5.40 -9.70 -8.85
C PHE A 36 -5.62 -10.04 -10.33
N TYR A 37 -5.02 -11.13 -10.81
CA TYR A 37 -5.17 -11.55 -12.21
C TYR A 37 -6.55 -12.09 -12.55
N SER A 38 -7.27 -12.68 -11.59
CA SER A 38 -8.67 -13.06 -11.80
C SER A 38 -9.53 -11.82 -12.00
N LEU A 39 -9.35 -10.80 -11.15
CA LEU A 39 -10.06 -9.54 -11.24
C LEU A 39 -9.84 -8.86 -12.60
N LEU A 40 -8.60 -8.82 -13.10
CA LEU A 40 -8.30 -8.23 -14.41
C LEU A 40 -8.88 -9.03 -15.58
N ARG A 41 -9.04 -10.35 -15.43
CA ARG A 41 -9.71 -11.18 -16.43
C ARG A 41 -11.21 -10.93 -16.47
N ASP A 42 -11.81 -10.73 -15.29
CA ASP A 42 -13.23 -10.43 -15.14
C ASP A 42 -13.56 -8.97 -15.54
N HIS A 43 -12.57 -8.08 -15.45
CA HIS A 43 -12.69 -6.64 -15.74
C HIS A 43 -11.55 -6.14 -16.65
N PRO A 44 -11.54 -6.54 -17.94
CA PRO A 44 -10.49 -6.13 -18.89
C PRO A 44 -10.47 -4.62 -19.15
N GLU A 45 -11.56 -3.90 -18.88
CA GLU A 45 -11.67 -2.44 -19.00
C GLU A 45 -10.79 -1.67 -18.00
N LEU A 46 -10.27 -2.34 -16.96
CA LEU A 46 -9.26 -1.77 -16.05
C LEU A 46 -7.89 -1.62 -16.73
N LEU A 47 -7.67 -2.29 -17.85
CA LEU A 47 -6.42 -2.23 -18.61
C LEU A 47 -6.52 -1.14 -19.66
N TYR A 48 -5.69 -0.11 -19.50
CA TYR A 48 -5.52 0.90 -20.52
C TYR A 48 -4.53 0.40 -21.57
N ARG A 49 -5.08 0.07 -22.75
CA ARG A 49 -4.32 -0.40 -23.91
C ARG A 49 -3.63 0.80 -24.57
N TYR A 50 -2.33 0.95 -24.29
CA TYR A 50 -1.52 1.98 -24.89
C TYR A 50 -1.22 1.62 -26.36
N PRO A 51 -1.48 2.53 -27.32
CA PRO A 51 -1.24 2.26 -28.74
C PRO A 51 0.26 2.09 -29.00
N THR A 52 0.62 1.11 -29.82
CA THR A 52 1.99 0.93 -30.31
C THR A 52 2.24 1.82 -31.52
N ASP A 53 3.50 2.16 -31.79
CA ASP A 53 3.92 3.07 -32.88
C ASP A 53 3.35 2.67 -34.26
N GLU A 54 3.03 1.39 -34.51
CA GLU A 54 2.40 0.91 -35.74
C GLU A 54 0.97 1.45 -35.99
N GLU A 55 0.22 1.83 -34.95
CA GLU A 55 -1.13 2.40 -35.07
C GLU A 55 -1.14 3.93 -35.18
N GLN A 56 -0.05 4.62 -34.80
CA GLN A 56 0.04 6.08 -34.97
C GLN A 56 0.23 6.49 -36.43
N ASP A 57 0.76 5.63 -37.28
CA ASP A 57 1.06 5.94 -38.70
C ASP A 57 -0.15 5.80 -39.64
N THR A 58 -1.24 5.18 -39.19
CA THR A 58 -2.46 4.99 -40.02
C THR A 58 -3.47 6.14 -39.93
N THR A 59 -3.19 7.17 -39.11
CA THR A 59 -4.07 8.35 -38.97
C THR A 59 -3.49 9.62 -39.62
N THR A 60 -2.54 9.50 -40.54
CA THR A 60 -2.12 10.60 -41.41
C THR A 60 -3.02 10.60 -42.65
N THR A 61 -4.10 11.36 -42.56
CA THR A 61 -5.08 11.60 -43.63
C THR A 61 -4.40 11.87 -44.98
N THR A 62 -4.65 10.99 -45.93
CA THR A 62 -4.46 11.22 -47.37
C THR A 62 -5.33 12.40 -47.80
N THR A 63 -4.80 13.61 -47.74
CA THR A 63 -5.37 14.76 -48.46
C THR A 63 -4.86 14.72 -49.90
N THR A 64 -5.70 14.22 -50.80
CA THR A 64 -5.55 14.37 -52.24
C THR A 64 -5.66 15.86 -52.60
N PRO A 65 -4.77 16.44 -53.41
CA PRO A 65 -4.91 17.81 -53.89
C PRO A 65 -5.90 17.83 -55.06
N GLY A 66 -7.04 18.48 -54.86
CA GLY A 66 -8.11 18.55 -55.84
C GLY A 66 -8.92 19.84 -55.72
N ASP A 67 -8.58 20.77 -56.60
CA ASP A 67 -9.42 21.78 -57.23
C ASP A 67 -9.56 23.19 -56.61
N LEU A 68 -9.24 24.15 -57.48
CA LEU A 68 -9.30 25.60 -57.31
C LEU A 68 -10.72 26.05 -57.65
N GLY A 69 -11.39 26.70 -56.71
CA GLY A 69 -12.69 27.35 -56.93
C GLY A 69 -12.78 28.63 -56.11
N VAL A 70 -12.64 29.75 -56.78
CA VAL A 70 -12.82 31.11 -56.26
C VAL A 70 -14.33 31.37 -56.11
N ASP A 71 -14.79 31.92 -54.98
CA ASP A 71 -15.71 33.07 -54.99
C ASP A 71 -16.08 33.62 -53.59
N ALA A 72 -15.92 34.95 -53.52
CA ALA A 72 -16.67 36.01 -52.85
C ALA A 72 -17.31 35.84 -51.46
N ALA A 73 -17.02 36.86 -50.64
CA ALA A 73 -17.57 37.17 -49.33
C ALA A 73 -19.08 37.46 -49.33
N GLN A 74 -19.72 37.16 -48.19
CA GLN A 74 -20.74 38.03 -47.60
C GLN A 74 -20.95 37.73 -46.11
N ASP A 75 -20.81 38.79 -45.31
CA ASP A 75 -21.18 38.89 -43.90
C ASP A 75 -22.68 38.59 -43.69
N THR A 76 -23.02 37.80 -42.68
CA THR A 76 -24.24 38.05 -41.91
C THR A 76 -24.13 37.49 -40.50
N LEU A 77 -24.22 38.42 -39.54
CA LEU A 77 -24.28 38.20 -38.11
C LEU A 77 -25.68 37.69 -37.73
N THR A 78 -25.80 36.44 -37.27
CA THR A 78 -27.02 35.96 -36.59
C THR A 78 -26.65 35.11 -35.38
N SER A 79 -26.92 35.67 -34.19
CA SER A 79 -26.90 34.97 -32.92
C SER A 79 -27.85 33.77 -32.97
N SER A 80 -27.29 32.58 -32.81
CA SER A 80 -28.03 31.36 -32.54
C SER A 80 -27.33 30.64 -31.40
N THR A 81 -27.94 30.72 -30.22
CA THR A 81 -27.59 29.95 -29.03
C THR A 81 -27.87 28.48 -29.31
N THR A 82 -26.88 27.77 -29.85
CA THR A 82 -26.87 26.31 -29.87
C THR A 82 -26.16 25.84 -28.61
N MET A 83 -26.93 25.21 -27.73
CA MET A 83 -26.43 24.34 -26.66
C MET A 83 -25.63 23.21 -27.30
N SER A 84 -24.33 23.43 -27.44
CA SER A 84 -23.36 22.41 -27.83
C SER A 84 -23.08 21.53 -26.62
N THR A 85 -23.65 20.34 -26.63
CA THR A 85 -23.17 19.19 -25.88
C THR A 85 -21.75 18.85 -26.36
N GLY A 86 -20.77 19.57 -25.83
CA GLY A 86 -19.35 19.33 -26.05
C GLY A 86 -18.88 18.11 -25.27
N SER A 87 -18.86 16.94 -25.91
CA SER A 87 -18.06 15.80 -25.46
C SER A 87 -16.60 16.26 -25.34
N SER A 88 -16.09 16.32 -24.11
CA SER A 88 -14.86 17.04 -23.79
C SER A 88 -13.61 16.30 -24.27
N ASN A 89 -13.02 16.76 -25.37
CA ASN A 89 -11.62 16.52 -25.75
C ASN A 89 -10.60 17.18 -24.78
N ALA A 90 -11.02 17.54 -23.57
CA ALA A 90 -10.22 18.30 -22.61
C ALA A 90 -9.31 17.36 -21.80
N MET A 91 -8.03 17.73 -21.68
CA MET A 91 -7.09 17.05 -20.77
C MET A 91 -7.66 17.05 -19.34
N ARG A 92 -7.68 15.88 -18.70
CA ARG A 92 -8.17 15.70 -17.32
C ARG A 92 -7.06 15.77 -16.30
N ILE A 93 -5.85 15.39 -16.68
CA ILE A 93 -4.65 15.46 -15.85
C ILE A 93 -3.98 16.83 -16.07
N PRO A 94 -3.86 17.65 -15.00
CA PRO A 94 -3.13 18.92 -15.05
C PRO A 94 -1.66 18.75 -15.48
N ARG A 95 -1.10 19.78 -16.14
CA ARG A 95 0.31 19.81 -16.57
C ARG A 95 1.26 20.15 -15.43
N ILE A 96 1.28 19.29 -14.42
CA ILE A 96 2.12 19.44 -13.23
C ILE A 96 2.87 18.13 -12.99
N ILE A 97 4.20 18.19 -12.95
CA ILE A 97 5.06 17.07 -12.55
C ILE A 97 5.48 17.28 -11.11
N HIS A 98 5.13 16.31 -10.25
CA HIS A 98 5.52 16.27 -8.86
C HIS A 98 6.65 15.26 -8.64
N GLN A 99 7.73 15.72 -8.00
CA GLN A 99 8.84 14.89 -7.55
C GLN A 99 9.11 15.17 -6.07
N ILE A 100 9.49 14.14 -5.31
CA ILE A 100 9.63 14.26 -3.84
C ILE A 100 11.05 13.90 -3.41
N ALA A 101 11.71 14.82 -2.70
CA ALA A 101 13.03 14.67 -2.13
C ALA A 101 13.02 15.09 -0.65
N LEU A 102 12.67 14.16 0.24
CA LEU A 102 12.65 14.37 1.69
C LEU A 102 13.92 13.87 2.37
N GLY A 103 14.30 14.54 3.46
CA GLY A 103 15.49 14.27 4.25
C GLY A 103 16.77 14.31 3.41
N SER A 104 17.58 13.27 3.53
CA SER A 104 18.84 13.12 2.80
C SER A 104 18.66 12.46 1.43
N ALA A 105 17.52 12.67 0.76
CA ALA A 105 17.28 12.12 -0.57
C ALA A 105 18.39 12.57 -1.54
N ASN A 106 19.03 11.60 -2.21
CA ASN A 106 20.17 11.89 -3.07
C ASN A 106 19.70 12.32 -4.47
N THR A 107 19.30 13.59 -4.60
CA THR A 107 18.91 14.19 -5.87
C THR A 107 20.05 14.18 -6.89
N SER A 108 21.31 14.29 -6.45
CA SER A 108 22.48 14.29 -7.33
C SER A 108 22.62 12.96 -8.10
N LYS A 109 22.36 11.83 -7.44
CA LYS A 109 22.36 10.50 -8.07
C LYS A 109 21.33 10.38 -9.19
N HIS A 110 20.25 11.14 -9.10
CA HIS A 110 19.09 11.07 -9.99
C HIS A 110 18.92 12.31 -10.87
N ALA A 111 19.96 13.16 -10.94
CA ALA A 111 19.90 14.44 -11.63
C ALA A 111 19.56 14.28 -13.12
N ASP A 112 20.16 13.30 -13.79
CA ASP A 112 19.92 13.04 -15.22
C ASP A 112 18.47 12.60 -15.49
N ALA A 113 17.92 11.74 -14.63
CA ALA A 113 16.53 11.29 -14.72
C ALA A 113 15.56 12.48 -14.54
N MET A 114 15.78 13.29 -13.50
CA MET A 114 14.98 14.50 -13.27
C MET A 114 15.13 15.52 -14.41
N ALA A 115 16.33 15.70 -14.95
CA ALA A 115 16.61 16.61 -16.06
C ALA A 115 15.92 16.15 -17.35
N SER A 116 15.87 14.83 -17.63
CA SER A 116 15.16 14.29 -18.79
C SER A 116 13.68 14.68 -18.78
N CYS A 117 13.02 14.59 -17.63
CA CYS A 117 11.61 14.93 -17.50
C CYS A 117 11.35 16.43 -17.67
N ARG A 118 12.25 17.29 -17.16
CA ARG A 118 12.18 18.74 -17.38
C ARG A 118 12.40 19.12 -18.83
N ALA A 119 13.42 18.54 -19.46
CA ALA A 119 13.73 18.80 -20.87
C ALA A 119 12.61 18.33 -21.81
N MET A 120 11.96 17.22 -21.47
CA MET A 120 10.84 16.68 -22.24
C MET A 120 9.56 17.50 -22.07
N HIS A 121 9.34 18.11 -20.90
CA HIS A 121 8.13 18.87 -20.57
C HIS A 121 8.46 20.33 -20.17
N PRO A 122 9.05 21.15 -21.05
CA PRO A 122 9.47 22.52 -20.71
C PRO A 122 8.29 23.45 -20.41
N ASP A 123 7.09 23.11 -20.89
CA ASP A 123 5.83 23.83 -20.75
C ASP A 123 4.98 23.38 -19.55
N TRP A 124 5.44 22.37 -18.81
CA TRP A 124 4.77 21.87 -17.61
C TRP A 124 5.31 22.55 -16.35
N GLU A 125 4.48 22.65 -15.32
CA GLU A 125 4.93 23.05 -13.99
C GLU A 125 5.71 21.90 -13.34
N HIS A 126 6.90 22.19 -12.79
CA HIS A 126 7.74 21.21 -12.11
C HIS A 126 7.84 21.52 -10.63
N MET A 127 7.20 20.68 -9.80
CA MET A 127 7.19 20.84 -8.35
C MET A 127 8.12 19.83 -7.67
N LEU A 128 9.16 20.34 -7.01
CA LEU A 128 10.01 19.53 -6.13
C LEU A 128 9.59 19.73 -4.67
N TRP A 129 9.12 18.66 -4.05
CA TRP A 129 8.71 18.65 -2.66
C TRP A 129 9.89 18.29 -1.73
N THR A 130 10.10 19.11 -0.71
CA THR A 130 11.14 19.00 0.32
C THR A 130 10.49 19.01 1.71
N ASP A 131 11.23 18.75 2.79
CA ASP A 131 10.64 18.72 4.14
C ASP A 131 9.90 20.01 4.52
N ALA A 132 10.39 21.16 4.06
CA ALA A 132 9.79 22.47 4.36
C ALA A 132 8.43 22.62 3.69
N ASN A 133 8.38 22.60 2.35
CA ASN A 133 7.14 22.84 1.62
C ASN A 133 6.10 21.70 1.78
N ALA A 134 6.56 20.46 2.02
CA ALA A 134 5.67 19.33 2.24
C ALA A 134 4.91 19.45 3.56
N SER A 135 5.60 19.89 4.63
CA SER A 135 4.98 19.99 5.96
C SER A 135 3.94 21.10 5.99
N ASP A 136 4.23 22.26 5.40
CA ASP A 136 3.30 23.38 5.27
C ASP A 136 2.06 22.97 4.44
N PHE A 137 2.29 22.33 3.29
CA PHE A 137 1.21 21.86 2.44
C PHE A 137 0.28 20.86 3.15
N MET A 138 0.87 19.92 3.91
CA MET A 138 0.11 18.96 4.70
C MET A 138 -0.71 19.64 5.80
N ALA A 139 -0.16 20.66 6.47
CA ALA A 139 -0.86 21.41 7.50
C ALA A 139 -2.06 22.18 6.93
N ASP A 140 -1.88 22.82 5.77
CA ASP A 140 -2.91 23.65 5.15
C ASP A 140 -4.04 22.84 4.52
N ASN A 141 -3.72 21.69 3.90
CA ASN A 141 -4.67 20.93 3.08
C ASN A 141 -5.19 19.64 3.76
N TYR A 142 -4.39 19.02 4.63
CA TYR A 142 -4.72 17.73 5.25
C TYR A 142 -4.32 17.67 6.74
N PRO A 143 -4.79 18.62 7.58
CA PRO A 143 -4.38 18.70 8.99
C PRO A 143 -4.72 17.45 9.80
N TRP A 144 -5.72 16.67 9.39
CA TRP A 144 -6.09 15.41 10.04
C TRP A 144 -5.16 14.24 9.70
N VAL A 145 -4.44 14.30 8.57
CA VAL A 145 -3.42 13.32 8.18
C VAL A 145 -2.06 13.67 8.79
N LEU A 146 -1.78 14.97 8.95
CA LEU A 146 -0.49 15.49 9.39
C LEU A 146 0.10 14.77 10.63
N PRO A 147 -0.66 14.48 11.71
CA PRO A 147 -0.10 13.78 12.87
C PRO A 147 0.43 12.37 12.57
N HIS A 148 -0.19 11.67 11.62
CA HIS A 148 0.27 10.36 11.15
C HIS A 148 1.47 10.52 10.23
N TYR A 149 1.40 11.47 9.30
CA TYR A 149 2.50 11.82 8.40
C TYR A 149 3.81 12.13 9.15
N THR A 150 3.74 12.95 10.21
CA THR A 150 4.92 13.32 11.01
C THR A 150 5.46 12.19 11.90
N ARG A 151 4.63 11.18 12.19
CA ARG A 151 5.00 10.05 13.06
C ARG A 151 5.76 8.96 12.32
N TYR A 152 5.61 8.89 10.99
CA TYR A 152 6.30 7.89 10.20
C TYR A 152 7.82 7.96 10.40
N PRO A 153 8.46 6.87 10.84
CA PRO A 153 9.89 6.87 11.14
C PRO A 153 10.76 7.02 9.88
N GLN A 154 10.22 6.70 8.70
CA GLN A 154 10.98 6.68 7.46
C GLN A 154 10.52 7.78 6.51
N GLN A 155 11.49 8.49 5.91
CA GLN A 155 11.20 9.52 4.91
C GLN A 155 10.48 8.99 3.68
N ILE A 156 10.73 7.72 3.30
CA ILE A 156 10.02 7.08 2.18
C ILE A 156 8.52 6.88 2.47
N GLN A 157 8.14 6.61 3.73
CA GLN A 157 6.72 6.51 4.10
C GLN A 157 6.03 7.87 3.96
N ARG A 158 6.71 8.93 4.40
CA ARG A 158 6.27 10.32 4.22
C ARG A 158 6.15 10.65 2.73
N ALA A 159 7.13 10.31 1.92
CA ALA A 159 7.08 10.53 0.46
C ALA A 159 5.95 9.76 -0.22
N ASN A 160 5.62 8.55 0.25
CA ASN A 160 4.48 7.78 -0.22
C ASN A 160 3.13 8.42 0.13
N VAL A 161 2.97 8.96 1.33
CA VAL A 161 1.73 9.70 1.65
C VAL A 161 1.64 11.00 0.87
N LEU A 162 2.78 11.71 0.76
CA LEU A 162 2.85 12.99 0.07
C LEU A 162 2.49 12.88 -1.41
N ARG A 163 2.94 11.84 -2.13
CA ARG A 163 2.53 11.65 -3.55
C ARG A 163 1.01 11.48 -3.70
N TYR A 164 0.32 10.88 -2.73
CA TYR A 164 -1.14 10.73 -2.79
C TYR A 164 -1.85 12.06 -2.54
N VAL A 165 -1.43 12.81 -1.51
CA VAL A 165 -2.09 14.07 -1.14
C VAL A 165 -1.89 15.19 -2.16
N VAL A 166 -0.71 15.29 -2.78
CA VAL A 166 -0.42 16.33 -3.78
C VAL A 166 -1.20 16.05 -5.06
N LEU A 167 -1.25 14.80 -5.51
CA LEU A 167 -2.08 14.40 -6.65
C LEU A 167 -3.58 14.58 -6.37
N HIS A 168 -4.04 14.32 -5.15
CA HIS A 168 -5.45 14.53 -4.80
C HIS A 168 -5.80 16.03 -4.85
N ALA A 169 -4.95 16.87 -4.23
CA ALA A 169 -5.19 18.30 -4.12
C ALA A 169 -4.98 19.05 -5.44
N MET A 170 -4.00 18.66 -6.26
CA MET A 170 -3.55 19.41 -7.44
C MET A 170 -3.81 18.67 -8.75
N GLY A 171 -3.99 17.34 -8.73
CA GLY A 171 -3.90 16.51 -9.92
C GLY A 171 -2.45 16.38 -10.40
N GLY A 172 -2.27 15.98 -11.65
CA GLY A 172 -0.97 15.98 -12.32
C GLY A 172 -0.33 14.60 -12.37
N VAL A 173 0.99 14.59 -12.47
CA VAL A 173 1.79 13.38 -12.64
C VAL A 173 2.85 13.34 -11.56
N TYR A 174 2.85 12.27 -10.79
CA TYR A 174 3.91 11.95 -9.85
C TYR A 174 4.93 11.01 -10.50
N LEU A 175 6.21 11.32 -10.32
CA LEU A 175 7.35 10.50 -10.75
C LEU A 175 8.33 10.31 -9.59
N ASP A 176 8.74 9.07 -9.32
CA ASP A 176 9.91 8.81 -8.48
C ASP A 176 11.16 9.50 -9.08
N LEU A 177 12.12 9.85 -8.23
CA LEU A 177 13.31 10.60 -8.66
C LEU A 177 14.14 9.84 -9.71
N ASP A 178 14.09 8.51 -9.70
CA ASP A 178 14.84 7.64 -10.61
C ASP A 178 14.06 7.28 -11.90
N VAL A 179 12.97 7.99 -12.20
CA VAL A 179 12.22 7.86 -13.45
C VAL A 179 12.74 8.84 -14.49
N THR A 180 13.22 8.29 -15.61
CA THR A 180 13.61 9.02 -16.82
C THR A 180 12.44 9.05 -17.80
N CYS A 181 12.05 10.23 -18.27
CA CYS A 181 10.98 10.39 -19.24
C CYS A 181 11.50 10.09 -20.66
N LEU A 182 10.75 9.29 -21.42
CA LEU A 182 11.10 8.91 -22.81
C LEU A 182 10.12 9.46 -23.83
N VAL A 183 8.87 9.72 -23.42
CA VAL A 183 7.82 10.29 -24.27
C VAL A 183 7.18 11.50 -23.57
N ARG A 184 6.85 12.53 -24.36
CA ARG A 184 6.06 13.68 -23.90
C ARG A 184 4.63 13.24 -23.60
N LEU A 185 4.16 13.49 -22.37
CA LEU A 185 2.84 13.04 -21.95
C LEU A 185 1.69 13.72 -22.71
N ASP A 186 1.86 14.97 -23.15
CA ASP A 186 0.88 15.66 -24.01
C ASP A 186 0.66 14.95 -25.35
N ASP A 187 1.66 14.22 -25.83
CA ASP A 187 1.60 13.46 -27.09
C ASP A 187 0.96 12.08 -26.88
N THR A 188 0.61 11.75 -25.63
CA THR A 188 -0.05 10.51 -25.27
C THR A 188 -1.52 10.76 -24.92
N PRO A 189 -2.41 9.79 -25.18
CA PRO A 189 -3.79 9.86 -24.69
C PRO A 189 -3.90 9.75 -23.16
N LEU A 190 -2.80 9.51 -22.43
CA LEU A 190 -2.81 9.33 -20.97
C LEU A 190 -3.31 10.57 -20.24
N VAL A 191 -2.99 11.78 -20.73
CA VAL A 191 -3.42 13.05 -20.08
C VAL A 191 -4.94 13.27 -20.09
N ARG A 192 -5.67 12.46 -20.86
CA ARG A 192 -7.14 12.47 -20.92
C ARG A 192 -7.78 11.53 -19.91
N LEU A 193 -7.00 10.67 -19.27
CA LEU A 193 -7.50 9.70 -18.32
C LEU A 193 -7.80 10.34 -16.95
N PRO A 194 -8.80 9.83 -16.21
CA PRO A 194 -9.05 10.24 -14.83
C PRO A 194 -7.92 9.79 -13.88
N PHE A 195 -7.36 8.59 -14.09
CA PHE A 195 -6.31 8.02 -13.27
C PHE A 195 -5.61 6.88 -14.01
N VAL A 196 -4.28 6.85 -14.01
CA VAL A 196 -3.50 5.73 -14.56
C VAL A 196 -2.20 5.51 -13.78
N SER A 197 -1.88 4.23 -13.57
CA SER A 197 -0.61 3.79 -12.97
C SER A 197 -0.12 2.49 -13.63
N PRO A 198 1.18 2.17 -13.60
CA PRO A 198 1.67 0.91 -14.15
C PRO A 198 1.31 -0.29 -13.27
N GLY A 199 1.30 -1.49 -13.88
CA GLY A 199 1.25 -2.74 -13.12
C GLY A 199 2.51 -2.95 -12.28
N ALA A 200 2.43 -3.84 -11.29
CA ALA A 200 3.56 -4.24 -10.46
C ALA A 200 3.76 -5.75 -10.42
N TYR A 201 5.00 -6.19 -10.24
CA TYR A 201 5.36 -7.61 -10.16
C TYR A 201 5.44 -8.10 -8.71
N PRO A 202 4.87 -9.25 -8.34
CA PRO A 202 4.20 -10.25 -9.18
C PRO A 202 2.69 -10.06 -9.27
N ALA A 203 2.10 -9.13 -8.52
CA ALA A 203 0.68 -8.79 -8.58
C ALA A 203 0.48 -7.39 -7.99
N GLY A 204 -0.48 -6.63 -8.53
CA GLY A 204 -0.83 -5.30 -8.04
C GLY A 204 -0.45 -4.17 -9.00
N VAL A 205 -0.47 -2.95 -8.45
CA VAL A 205 -0.19 -1.70 -9.16
C VAL A 205 1.00 -1.00 -8.51
N ASN A 206 1.78 -0.29 -9.32
CA ASN A 206 2.98 0.39 -8.88
C ASN A 206 2.68 1.88 -8.64
N ASN A 207 3.34 2.47 -7.65
CA ASN A 207 3.13 3.86 -7.25
C ASN A 207 4.30 4.81 -7.58
N ALA A 208 5.32 4.36 -8.33
CA ALA A 208 6.46 5.17 -8.77
C ALA A 208 6.12 6.08 -9.96
N PHE A 209 5.06 5.76 -10.70
CA PHE A 209 4.40 6.62 -11.67
C PHE A 209 2.91 6.63 -11.37
N ILE A 210 2.32 7.82 -11.21
CA ILE A 210 0.86 7.97 -11.08
C ILE A 210 0.47 9.24 -11.83
N ALA A 211 -0.47 9.14 -12.76
CA ALA A 211 -1.09 10.30 -13.39
C ALA A 211 -2.57 10.34 -12.99
N ALA A 212 -3.05 11.47 -12.50
CA ALA A 212 -4.41 11.59 -11.99
C ALA A 212 -5.01 12.99 -12.20
N ARG A 213 -6.32 13.03 -12.41
CA ARG A 213 -7.10 14.27 -12.27
C ARG A 213 -7.10 14.73 -10.82
N ARG A 214 -7.27 16.03 -10.63
CA ARG A 214 -7.53 16.61 -9.31
C ARG A 214 -8.78 16.00 -8.69
N GLY A 215 -8.72 15.67 -7.39
CA GLY A 215 -9.85 15.16 -6.60
C GLY A 215 -10.27 13.73 -6.94
N HIS A 216 -9.38 12.91 -7.51
CA HIS A 216 -9.74 11.55 -7.90
C HIS A 216 -10.08 10.67 -6.67
N ALA A 217 -11.25 10.01 -6.70
CA ALA A 217 -11.80 9.27 -5.57
C ALA A 217 -10.89 8.13 -5.05
N PHE A 218 -10.06 7.53 -5.91
CA PHE A 218 -9.08 6.54 -5.46
C PHE A 218 -7.96 7.17 -4.59
N LEU A 219 -7.55 8.41 -4.87
CA LEU A 219 -6.56 9.09 -4.05
C LEU A 219 -7.14 9.47 -2.69
N GLU A 220 -8.37 9.96 -2.65
CA GLU A 220 -9.10 10.16 -1.40
C GLU A 220 -9.16 8.85 -0.59
N HIS A 221 -9.51 7.74 -1.26
CA HIS A 221 -9.55 6.42 -0.64
C HIS A 221 -8.21 5.93 -0.05
N LEU A 222 -7.07 6.33 -0.64
CA LEU A 222 -5.74 6.08 -0.10
C LEU A 222 -5.49 6.93 1.14
N ILE A 223 -5.78 8.23 1.06
CA ILE A 223 -5.51 9.21 2.12
C ILE A 223 -6.35 8.89 3.37
N GLU A 224 -7.63 8.57 3.21
CA GLU A 224 -8.53 8.13 4.30
C GLU A 224 -8.03 6.87 5.02
N ALA A 225 -7.26 6.03 4.33
CA ALA A 225 -6.71 4.82 4.92
C ALA A 225 -5.48 5.09 5.78
N VAL A 226 -4.75 6.19 5.59
CA VAL A 226 -3.47 6.48 6.25
C VAL A 226 -3.54 6.29 7.78
N PRO A 227 -4.54 6.84 8.52
CA PRO A 227 -4.62 6.64 9.98
C PRO A 227 -4.70 5.17 10.42
N ARG A 228 -5.35 4.32 9.62
CA ARG A 228 -5.50 2.88 9.91
C ARG A 228 -4.23 2.08 9.59
N TYR A 229 -3.41 2.56 8.68
CA TYR A 229 -2.20 1.87 8.21
C TYR A 229 -0.90 2.48 8.76
N ASP A 230 -0.98 3.59 9.51
CA ASP A 230 0.05 4.07 10.43
C ASP A 230 0.20 3.13 11.64
N MET A 231 0.63 1.90 11.35
CA MET A 231 0.76 0.81 12.31
C MET A 231 2.21 0.58 12.68
N PHE A 232 2.46 0.47 13.98
CA PHE A 232 3.76 0.08 14.48
C PHE A 232 3.94 -1.43 14.40
N TRP A 233 4.88 -1.89 13.57
CA TRP A 233 5.28 -3.30 13.48
C TRP A 233 6.39 -3.55 14.53
N GLY A 234 5.99 -3.88 15.76
CA GLY A 234 6.91 -4.05 16.91
C GLY A 234 8.01 -5.11 16.71
N LEU A 235 9.04 -5.08 17.55
CA LEU A 235 10.11 -6.10 17.56
C LEU A 235 9.52 -7.50 17.85
N PRO A 236 9.98 -8.57 17.17
CA PRO A 236 11.10 -8.64 16.22
C PRO A 236 10.72 -8.37 14.75
N MET A 237 9.46 -8.04 14.45
CA MET A 237 8.96 -7.82 13.08
C MET A 237 9.28 -6.42 12.52
N ARG A 238 10.02 -5.58 13.25
CA ARG A 238 10.43 -4.25 12.77
C ARG A 238 11.50 -4.37 11.70
N VAL A 239 11.05 -4.65 10.48
CA VAL A 239 11.84 -4.58 9.26
C VAL A 239 11.38 -3.31 8.54
N PRO A 240 12.16 -2.20 8.60
CA PRO A 240 11.72 -0.91 8.06
C PRO A 240 11.24 -0.99 6.61
N TYR A 241 11.87 -1.87 5.84
CA TYR A 241 11.46 -2.16 4.48
C TYR A 241 10.02 -2.72 4.37
N VAL A 242 9.64 -3.69 5.22
CA VAL A 242 8.29 -4.28 5.24
C VAL A 242 7.26 -3.28 5.78
N GLU A 243 7.63 -2.55 6.82
CA GLU A 243 6.79 -1.50 7.42
C GLU A 243 6.43 -0.45 6.37
N ASN A 244 7.40 0.04 5.59
CA ASN A 244 7.16 0.95 4.47
C ASN A 244 6.14 0.37 3.47
N MET A 245 6.39 -0.85 2.99
CA MET A 245 5.58 -1.46 1.93
C MET A 245 4.13 -1.71 2.34
N LEU A 246 3.91 -2.16 3.58
CA LEU A 246 2.56 -2.46 4.08
C LEU A 246 1.79 -1.23 4.58
N SER A 247 2.49 -0.18 5.03
CA SER A 247 1.84 1.03 5.56
C SER A 247 1.47 2.04 4.49
N THR A 248 2.37 2.32 3.55
CA THR A 248 2.25 3.46 2.62
C THR A 248 2.78 3.19 1.21
N GLY A 249 3.67 2.21 1.04
CA GLY A 249 4.33 1.87 -0.23
C GLY A 249 3.49 1.03 -1.20
N CYS A 250 4.17 0.34 -2.13
CA CYS A 250 3.51 -0.32 -3.26
C CYS A 250 2.44 -1.35 -2.84
N MET A 251 2.66 -2.09 -1.74
CA MET A 251 1.68 -3.07 -1.28
C MET A 251 0.46 -2.44 -0.63
N PHE A 252 0.65 -1.40 0.17
CA PHE A 252 -0.46 -0.57 0.62
C PHE A 252 -1.26 -0.06 -0.57
N PHE A 253 -0.58 0.58 -1.54
CA PHE A 253 -1.20 1.11 -2.75
C PHE A 253 -1.98 0.04 -3.53
N SER A 254 -1.39 -1.13 -3.76
CA SER A 254 -2.02 -2.27 -4.42
C SER A 254 -3.23 -2.81 -3.68
N ASN A 255 -3.14 -2.98 -2.36
CA ASN A 255 -4.25 -3.47 -1.53
C ASN A 255 -5.42 -2.47 -1.53
N ARG A 256 -5.12 -1.17 -1.46
CA ARG A 256 -6.13 -0.12 -1.54
C ARG A 256 -6.74 -0.03 -2.93
N TRP A 257 -5.97 -0.21 -3.99
CA TRP A 257 -6.47 -0.28 -5.37
C TRP A 257 -7.45 -1.45 -5.53
N MET A 258 -7.05 -2.64 -5.10
CA MET A 258 -7.92 -3.84 -5.11
C MET A 258 -9.21 -3.62 -4.29
N SER A 259 -9.11 -2.95 -3.14
CA SER A 259 -10.25 -2.61 -2.31
C SER A 259 -11.18 -1.61 -2.99
N PHE A 260 -10.60 -0.60 -3.65
CA PHE A 260 -11.32 0.43 -4.38
C PHE A 260 -12.08 -0.12 -5.57
N VAL A 261 -11.39 -0.84 -6.44
CA VAL A 261 -11.98 -1.48 -7.63
C VAL A 261 -13.13 -2.40 -7.23
N ARG A 262 -12.94 -3.30 -6.27
CA ARG A 262 -14.03 -4.17 -5.81
C ARG A 262 -15.25 -3.39 -5.34
N ARG A 263 -15.06 -2.31 -4.57
CA ARG A 263 -16.19 -1.49 -4.13
C ARG A 263 -16.87 -0.77 -5.30
N LEU A 264 -16.10 -0.28 -6.26
CA LEU A 264 -16.61 0.39 -7.46
C LEU A 264 -17.55 -0.54 -8.24
N TYR A 265 -17.10 -1.75 -8.55
CA TYR A 265 -17.89 -2.73 -9.30
C TYR A 265 -19.02 -3.37 -8.49
N HIS A 266 -18.86 -3.55 -7.18
CA HIS A 266 -19.97 -3.99 -6.32
C HIS A 266 -21.10 -2.94 -6.25
N ARG A 267 -20.78 -1.64 -6.22
CA ARG A 267 -21.79 -0.58 -6.26
C ARG A 267 -22.51 -0.57 -7.60
N GLN A 268 -21.76 -0.66 -8.70
CA GLN A 268 -22.32 -0.73 -10.05
C GLN A 268 -23.32 -1.90 -10.18
N GLN A 269 -22.96 -3.10 -9.71
CA GLN A 269 -23.85 -4.26 -9.73
C GLN A 269 -25.14 -4.04 -8.93
N ARG A 270 -25.10 -3.27 -7.83
CA ARG A 270 -26.30 -2.94 -7.04
C ARG A 270 -27.16 -1.89 -7.73
N GLN A 271 -26.55 -0.83 -8.26
CA GLN A 271 -27.23 0.26 -8.95
C GLN A 271 -27.85 -0.17 -10.29
N ARG A 272 -27.30 -1.20 -10.92
CA ARG A 272 -27.91 -1.87 -12.09
C ARG A 272 -29.36 -2.31 -11.85
N GLY A 273 -29.71 -2.62 -10.60
CA GLY A 273 -31.09 -2.99 -10.24
C GLY A 273 -32.05 -1.80 -10.09
N GLU A 274 -31.55 -0.57 -10.00
CA GLU A 274 -32.34 0.64 -9.69
C GLU A 274 -32.45 1.60 -10.88
N ASP A 275 -31.36 1.92 -11.58
CA ASP A 275 -31.33 3.05 -12.53
C ASP A 275 -31.05 2.67 -14.00
N GLY A 276 -30.76 1.40 -14.30
CA GLY A 276 -30.50 0.92 -15.67
C GLY A 276 -29.26 1.50 -16.37
N ASN A 277 -28.49 2.37 -15.72
CA ASN A 277 -27.22 2.88 -16.23
C ASN A 277 -26.10 1.86 -15.95
N ASP A 278 -25.51 1.31 -17.00
CA ASP A 278 -24.52 0.24 -16.92
C ASP A 278 -23.09 0.75 -16.72
N ASP A 279 -22.83 2.06 -16.76
CA ASP A 279 -21.45 2.58 -16.77
C ASP A 279 -20.96 3.09 -15.41
N VAL A 280 -19.73 2.71 -15.05
CA VAL A 280 -19.00 3.28 -13.91
C VAL A 280 -18.70 4.74 -14.24
N ASP A 281 -18.99 5.65 -13.30
CA ASP A 281 -18.65 7.07 -13.41
C ASP A 281 -17.21 7.23 -13.92
N GLU A 282 -17.09 7.79 -15.12
CA GLU A 282 -15.83 7.93 -15.84
C GLU A 282 -14.82 8.74 -15.03
N ALA A 283 -15.28 9.62 -14.14
CA ALA A 283 -14.41 10.38 -13.25
C ALA A 283 -13.72 9.54 -12.16
N GLN A 284 -14.25 8.35 -11.85
CA GLN A 284 -13.77 7.46 -10.79
C GLN A 284 -12.99 6.26 -11.31
N ARG A 285 -12.95 6.06 -12.63
CA ARG A 285 -12.25 4.94 -13.24
C ARG A 285 -10.75 4.99 -12.94
N VAL A 286 -10.18 3.82 -12.68
CA VAL A 286 -8.74 3.63 -12.47
C VAL A 286 -8.20 2.70 -13.54
N TYR A 287 -7.06 3.08 -14.12
CA TYR A 287 -6.44 2.31 -15.19
C TYR A 287 -5.08 1.77 -14.82
N ILE A 288 -4.78 0.57 -15.31
CA ILE A 288 -3.44 -0.02 -15.34
C ILE A 288 -2.90 0.04 -16.76
N LEU A 289 -1.67 0.55 -16.94
CA LEU A 289 -1.02 0.54 -18.25
C LEU A 289 -0.80 -0.89 -18.75
N ALA A 290 -1.21 -1.13 -20.00
CA ALA A 290 -0.97 -2.34 -20.77
C ALA A 290 -0.66 -1.99 -22.23
N ASP A 291 -0.12 -2.94 -22.98
CA ASP A 291 0.03 -2.79 -24.43
C ASP A 291 -1.30 -2.93 -25.17
N ALA A 292 -1.26 -2.83 -26.51
CA ALA A 292 -2.45 -2.97 -27.37
C ALA A 292 -3.20 -4.30 -27.17
N THR A 293 -2.50 -5.37 -26.79
CA THR A 293 -3.10 -6.69 -26.54
C THR A 293 -3.73 -6.80 -25.16
N GLY A 294 -3.40 -5.90 -24.24
CA GLY A 294 -3.79 -5.94 -22.84
C GLY A 294 -2.76 -6.64 -21.95
N ASP A 295 -1.53 -6.87 -22.43
CA ASP A 295 -0.44 -7.34 -21.58
C ASP A 295 0.22 -6.17 -20.84
N MET A 296 0.28 -6.26 -19.52
CA MET A 296 0.92 -5.26 -18.67
C MET A 296 2.46 -5.36 -18.71
N ALA A 297 3.03 -6.47 -19.21
CA ALA A 297 4.45 -6.77 -19.07
C ALA A 297 5.39 -5.68 -19.63
N ALA A 298 5.00 -5.03 -20.73
CA ALA A 298 5.77 -3.97 -21.37
C ALA A 298 5.81 -2.66 -20.56
N HIS A 299 4.77 -2.39 -19.77
CA HIS A 299 4.64 -1.17 -18.97
C HIS A 299 4.86 -1.40 -17.48
N MET A 300 4.92 -2.64 -17.03
CA MET A 300 5.05 -3.01 -15.63
C MET A 300 6.40 -2.57 -15.04
N LEU A 301 6.33 -1.94 -13.86
CA LEU A 301 7.53 -1.52 -13.12
C LEU A 301 8.02 -2.64 -12.19
N ARG A 302 9.24 -3.14 -12.47
CA ARG A 302 9.87 -4.28 -11.79
C ARG A 302 11.38 -4.09 -11.64
N GLY A 303 11.79 -3.28 -10.66
CA GLY A 303 13.20 -2.91 -10.51
C GLY A 303 13.67 -2.06 -11.70
N LYS A 304 14.90 -2.27 -12.18
CA LYS A 304 15.44 -1.49 -13.30
C LYS A 304 14.84 -1.98 -14.62
N VAL A 305 14.04 -1.15 -15.28
CA VAL A 305 13.31 -1.51 -16.51
C VAL A 305 13.11 -0.29 -17.39
N THR A 306 13.13 -0.50 -18.70
CA THR A 306 12.73 0.50 -19.70
C THR A 306 11.39 0.10 -20.27
N THR A 307 10.39 0.97 -20.14
CA THR A 307 9.05 0.83 -20.74
C THR A 307 8.97 1.75 -21.97
N PRO A 308 7.92 1.64 -22.81
CA PRO A 308 7.73 2.57 -23.91
C PRO A 308 7.61 4.05 -23.50
N LEU A 309 7.16 4.34 -22.26
CA LEU A 309 6.89 5.70 -21.79
C LEU A 309 8.04 6.31 -20.97
N PHE A 310 8.74 5.47 -20.21
CA PHE A 310 9.76 5.88 -19.26
C PHE A 310 10.75 4.75 -18.95
N ALA A 311 11.96 5.11 -18.52
CA ALA A 311 12.90 4.19 -17.90
C ALA A 311 12.93 4.41 -16.38
N HIS A 312 12.89 3.33 -15.61
CA HIS A 312 12.88 3.37 -14.16
C HIS A 312 14.19 2.78 -13.62
N GLY A 313 14.86 3.54 -12.76
CA GLY A 313 16.23 3.28 -12.26
C GLY A 313 16.36 2.12 -11.28
N GLY A 314 15.24 1.60 -10.78
CA GLY A 314 15.19 0.39 -9.95
C GLY A 314 15.13 0.62 -8.45
N ALA A 315 14.81 1.83 -7.99
CA ALA A 315 14.53 2.10 -6.59
C ALA A 315 13.19 1.50 -6.10
N SER A 316 12.32 1.06 -7.03
CA SER A 316 11.10 0.27 -6.75
C SER A 316 11.39 -0.90 -5.81
N SER A 317 10.84 -0.79 -4.60
CA SER A 317 10.80 -1.84 -3.59
C SER A 317 9.63 -2.80 -3.84
N TRP A 318 9.79 -4.07 -3.48
CA TRP A 318 8.76 -5.14 -3.46
C TRP A 318 8.45 -5.79 -4.82
N HIS A 319 9.27 -5.49 -5.84
CA HIS A 319 9.06 -5.95 -7.22
C HIS A 319 10.34 -6.52 -7.87
N SER A 320 11.30 -6.96 -7.06
CA SER A 320 12.60 -7.49 -7.49
C SER A 320 12.95 -8.77 -6.70
N TRP A 321 14.14 -8.85 -6.08
CA TRP A 321 14.58 -10.00 -5.29
C TRP A 321 13.66 -10.31 -4.10
N ASP A 322 13.05 -9.27 -3.54
CA ASP A 322 12.06 -9.31 -2.47
C ASP A 322 10.77 -10.03 -2.89
N ALA A 323 10.29 -9.80 -4.12
CA ALA A 323 9.17 -10.53 -4.69
C ALA A 323 9.47 -12.04 -4.76
N ALA A 324 10.70 -12.42 -5.14
CA ALA A 324 11.11 -13.82 -5.16
C ALA A 324 11.07 -14.46 -3.76
N LEU A 325 11.47 -13.73 -2.72
CA LEU A 325 11.37 -14.18 -1.33
C LEU A 325 9.92 -14.40 -0.91
N ILE A 326 9.01 -13.47 -1.24
CA ILE A 326 7.58 -13.58 -0.90
C ILE A 326 6.94 -14.76 -1.63
N ILE A 327 7.24 -14.93 -2.92
CA ILE A 327 6.77 -16.08 -3.70
C ILE A 327 7.31 -17.38 -3.11
N MET A 328 8.57 -17.41 -2.65
CA MET A 328 9.16 -18.58 -2.01
C MET A 328 8.43 -18.93 -0.70
N ILE A 329 8.19 -17.94 0.16
CA ILE A 329 7.39 -18.12 1.38
C ILE A 329 5.99 -18.64 1.03
N GLY A 330 5.34 -18.05 0.02
CA GLY A 330 4.01 -18.45 -0.44
C GLY A 330 3.96 -19.88 -0.98
N LYS A 331 4.93 -20.29 -1.81
CA LYS A 331 5.02 -21.66 -2.36
C LYS A 331 5.29 -22.71 -1.30
N HIS A 332 5.99 -22.34 -0.23
CA HIS A 332 6.40 -23.25 0.85
C HIS A 332 5.67 -22.97 2.17
N TYR A 333 4.48 -22.35 2.13
CA TYR A 333 3.77 -21.90 3.33
C TYR A 333 3.50 -23.04 4.34
N VAL A 334 3.29 -24.27 3.86
CA VAL A 334 3.12 -25.46 4.72
C VAL A 334 4.38 -25.75 5.52
N VAL A 335 5.56 -25.66 4.89
CA VAL A 335 6.87 -25.88 5.53
C VAL A 335 7.15 -24.79 6.56
N PHE A 336 6.92 -23.53 6.18
CA PHE A 336 7.07 -22.40 7.11
C PHE A 336 6.08 -22.48 8.27
N GLY A 337 4.83 -22.84 8.00
CA GLY A 337 3.79 -23.05 9.02
C GLY A 337 4.17 -24.17 10.00
N ALA A 338 4.70 -25.29 9.50
CA ALA A 338 5.20 -26.37 10.33
C ALA A 338 6.39 -25.93 11.20
N PHE A 339 7.34 -25.18 10.65
CA PHE A 339 8.47 -24.63 11.40
C PHE A 339 8.01 -23.69 12.53
N ILE A 340 7.07 -22.78 12.24
CA ILE A 340 6.47 -21.89 13.24
C ILE A 340 5.75 -22.70 14.32
N ALA A 341 4.98 -23.73 13.95
CA ALA A 341 4.29 -24.58 14.91
C ALA A 341 5.26 -25.32 15.84
N VAL A 342 6.38 -25.83 15.31
CA VAL A 342 7.46 -26.44 16.10
C VAL A 342 8.08 -25.42 17.06
N LEU A 343 8.37 -24.21 16.58
CA LEU A 343 8.94 -23.14 17.39
C LEU A 343 8.02 -22.74 18.55
N VAL A 344 6.73 -22.53 18.26
CA VAL A 344 5.70 -22.21 19.26
C VAL A 344 5.55 -23.34 20.28
N SER A 345 5.55 -24.59 19.81
CA SER A 345 5.47 -25.76 20.68
C SER A 345 6.69 -25.88 21.61
N ALA A 346 7.90 -25.62 21.09
CA ALA A 346 9.14 -25.63 21.86
C ALA A 346 9.17 -24.52 22.93
N VAL A 347 8.70 -23.32 22.59
CA VAL A 347 8.55 -22.22 23.56
C VAL A 347 7.52 -22.58 24.63
N ALA A 348 6.35 -23.10 24.25
CA ALA A 348 5.32 -23.53 25.19
C ALA A 348 5.82 -24.63 26.14
N ALA A 349 6.55 -25.63 25.62
CA ALA A 349 7.17 -26.68 26.42
C ALA A 349 8.23 -26.13 27.39
N SER A 350 9.03 -25.16 26.94
CA SER A 350 10.05 -24.49 27.77
C SER A 350 9.41 -23.71 28.92
N VAL A 351 8.35 -22.94 28.65
CA VAL A 351 7.58 -22.21 29.66
C VAL A 351 6.94 -23.20 30.65
N ALA A 352 6.32 -24.27 30.15
CA ALA A 352 5.72 -25.31 30.99
C ALA A 352 6.77 -25.95 31.92
N CYS A 353 7.96 -26.24 31.41
CA CYS A 353 9.08 -26.78 32.18
C CYS A 353 9.55 -25.82 33.28
N VAL A 354 9.71 -24.52 32.96
CA VAL A 354 10.07 -23.48 33.95
C VAL A 354 8.99 -23.35 35.03
N CYS A 355 7.71 -23.34 34.65
CA CYS A 355 6.57 -23.29 35.57
C CYS A 355 6.51 -24.53 36.48
N ALA A 356 6.76 -25.72 35.94
CA ALA A 356 6.81 -26.98 36.69
C ALA A 356 7.99 -26.99 37.69
N ARG A 357 9.19 -26.55 37.27
CA ARG A 357 10.37 -26.42 38.15
C ARG A 357 10.13 -25.43 39.29
N ARG A 358 9.47 -24.30 39.03
CA ARG A 358 9.09 -23.31 40.07
C ARG A 358 8.09 -23.89 41.07
N GLN A 359 7.08 -24.64 40.61
CA GLN A 359 6.12 -25.33 41.49
C GLN A 359 6.77 -26.44 42.32
N GLY A 360 7.70 -27.21 41.74
CA GLY A 360 8.49 -28.22 42.46
C GLY A 360 9.35 -27.60 43.57
N ARG A 361 10.01 -26.47 43.30
CA ARG A 361 10.76 -25.71 44.31
C ARG A 361 9.86 -25.16 45.43
N PHE A 362 8.67 -24.66 45.09
CA PHE A 362 7.70 -24.17 46.07
C PHE A 362 7.16 -25.30 46.97
N ARG A 363 6.80 -26.46 46.39
CA ARG A 363 6.38 -27.65 47.16
C ARG A 363 7.49 -28.18 48.05
N ARG A 364 8.75 -28.17 47.61
CA ARG A 364 9.91 -28.55 48.45
C ARG A 364 10.11 -27.58 49.63
N LYS A 365 10.01 -26.27 49.42
CA LYS A 365 10.10 -25.27 50.51
C LYS A 365 8.94 -25.38 51.50
N SER A 366 7.71 -25.55 51.01
CA SER A 366 6.52 -25.80 51.84
C SER A 366 6.64 -27.11 52.64
N GLY A 367 7.13 -28.19 52.01
CA GLY A 367 7.37 -29.48 52.66
C GLY A 367 8.46 -29.40 53.74
N PHE A 368 9.53 -28.64 53.51
CA PHE A 368 10.59 -28.39 54.50
C PHE A 368 10.08 -27.60 55.71
N LEU A 369 9.33 -26.52 55.49
CA LEU A 369 8.67 -25.75 56.57
C LEU A 369 7.69 -26.60 57.37
N SER A 370 6.90 -27.46 56.72
CA SER A 370 5.97 -28.36 57.40
C SER A 370 6.65 -29.47 58.23
N ARG A 371 7.90 -29.85 57.89
CA ARG A 371 8.71 -30.79 58.68
C ARG A 371 9.35 -30.12 59.89
N LEU A 372 9.81 -28.87 59.76
CA LEU A 372 10.33 -28.07 60.87
C LEU A 372 9.26 -27.79 61.94
N THR A 373 8.02 -27.49 61.52
CA THR A 373 6.91 -27.31 62.47
C THR A 373 6.52 -28.63 63.16
N ARG A 374 6.54 -29.77 62.46
CA ARG A 374 6.30 -31.10 63.08
C ARG A 374 7.41 -31.55 64.04
N SER A 375 8.68 -31.22 63.81
CA SER A 375 9.76 -31.60 64.74
C SER A 375 9.73 -30.77 66.02
N SER A 376 9.31 -29.50 65.93
CA SER A 376 9.07 -28.64 67.11
C SER A 376 7.95 -29.18 68.02
N TRP A 377 6.85 -29.69 67.44
CA TRP A 377 5.74 -30.25 68.23
C TRP A 377 6.05 -31.61 68.88
N LYS A 378 6.95 -32.41 68.30
CA LYS A 378 7.42 -33.66 68.92
C LYS A 378 8.41 -33.45 70.07
N ALA A 379 9.09 -32.30 70.13
CA ALA A 379 10.00 -31.96 71.22
C ALA A 379 9.25 -31.45 72.47
N VAL A 380 8.05 -30.88 72.32
CA VAL A 380 7.24 -30.35 73.43
C VAL A 380 6.40 -31.45 74.13
N GLY A 381 6.09 -32.56 73.44
CA GLY A 381 5.27 -33.65 73.98
C GLY A 381 6.00 -34.71 74.81
N LYS A 382 7.28 -34.50 75.20
CA LYS A 382 8.10 -35.51 75.89
C LYS A 382 8.64 -35.07 77.26
N SER A 383 8.04 -34.05 77.87
CA SER A 383 8.43 -33.48 79.17
C SER A 383 7.25 -33.41 80.15
N SER A 384 6.60 -34.54 80.44
CA SER A 384 5.67 -34.61 81.59
C SER A 384 5.50 -36.05 82.09
N SER A 385 6.52 -36.57 82.77
CA SER A 385 6.35 -37.68 83.72
C SER A 385 7.58 -37.78 84.61
N LEU A 386 7.36 -37.88 85.93
CA LEU A 386 8.30 -37.92 87.07
C LEU A 386 8.62 -36.50 87.56
N ASP A 387 8.18 -36.07 88.75
CA ASP A 387 8.48 -36.69 90.05
C ASP A 387 7.28 -36.99 90.96
N LYS A 388 7.40 -38.12 91.66
CA LYS A 388 6.74 -38.43 92.94
C LYS A 388 7.64 -37.88 94.05
N GLU A 389 7.09 -37.39 95.15
CA GLU A 389 7.41 -37.87 96.52
C GLU A 389 6.63 -37.11 97.62
N SER A 390 6.61 -37.76 98.78
CA SER A 390 5.67 -37.70 99.90
C SER A 390 6.12 -36.84 101.10
N TRP A 391 5.26 -36.81 102.13
CA TRP A 391 5.41 -36.31 103.52
C TRP A 391 5.03 -34.82 103.68
N VAL A 392 4.14 -34.37 104.57
CA VAL A 392 3.46 -34.87 105.79
C VAL A 392 2.05 -34.29 105.82
#